data_AF-A0A1A1YQT5-F1
#
_entry.id   AF-A0A1A1YQT5-F1
#
_cell.length_a   1.000
_cell.length_b   1.000
_cell.length_c   1.000
_cell.angle_alpha   90.00
_cell.angle_beta   90.00
_cell.angle_gamma   90.00
#
_symmetry.space_group_name_H-M   'P 1'
#
loop_
_entity.id
_entity.type
_entity.pdbx_description
1 polymer ?
#
loop_
_entity_poly.entity_id
_entity_poly.type
_entity_poly.pdbx_seq_one_letter_code
_entity_poly.pdbx_strand_id
1 'polypeptide(L)'
;MSKDTRIWSAATIFARAALAAAFLSALADRFGLWGQPGTNQVFWGDFETFTQYVHTLAPYLPARLVTAVACGATAVEILLSSALLLGVKLRWAALGSAATLVVFALSMFFFAGFETPLSASVFSAAAAALLLALAPPGSYAASLDHLYESRTKERGSKKRD
;
A
#
# COMPACT_ATOMS: atom_id res chain seq x y z
N MET A 1 22.52 3.21 18.69
CA MET A 1 21.06 3.47 18.55
C MET A 1 20.42 3.36 19.92
N SER A 2 19.62 4.36 20.34
CA SER A 2 18.85 4.25 21.57
C SER A 2 17.81 3.10 21.45
N LYS A 3 17.30 2.59 22.57
CA LYS A 3 16.30 1.51 22.59
C LYS A 3 15.06 1.90 21.79
N ASP A 4 14.65 3.16 21.85
CA ASP A 4 13.51 3.71 21.13
C ASP A 4 13.71 3.67 19.61
N THR A 5 14.91 4.01 19.12
CA THR A 5 15.21 3.95 17.68
C THR A 5 15.09 2.53 17.11
N ARG A 6 15.44 1.50 17.90
CA ARG A 6 15.32 0.09 17.48
C ARG A 6 13.87 -0.35 17.36
N ILE A 7 13.02 0.03 18.31
CA ILE A 7 11.59 -0.31 18.29
C ILE A 7 10.91 0.37 17.09
N TRP A 8 11.19 1.66 16.86
CA TRP A 8 10.70 2.38 15.69
C TRP A 8 11.15 1.75 14.37
N SER A 9 12.41 1.31 14.29
CA SER A 9 12.93 0.64 13.10
C SER A 9 12.23 -0.69 12.83
N ALA A 10 12.03 -1.51 13.85
CA ALA A 10 11.31 -2.77 13.72
C ALA A 10 9.84 -2.54 13.31
N ALA A 11 9.17 -1.58 13.95
CA ALA A 11 7.78 -1.23 13.66
C ALA A 11 7.60 -0.72 12.22
N THR A 12 8.49 0.14 11.73
CA THR A 12 8.41 0.65 10.35
C THR A 12 8.70 -0.44 9.32
N ILE A 13 9.67 -1.33 9.56
CA ILE A 13 9.93 -2.48 8.68
C ILE A 13 8.71 -3.41 8.62
N PHE A 14 8.13 -3.73 9.78
CA PHE A 14 6.94 -4.57 9.85
C PHE A 14 5.75 -3.93 9.15
N ALA A 15 5.46 -2.65 9.42
CA ALA A 15 4.37 -1.93 8.77
C ALA A 15 4.53 -1.89 7.25
N ARG A 16 5.76 -1.66 6.75
CA ARG A 16 6.07 -1.69 5.33
C ARG A 16 5.80 -3.05 4.70
N ALA A 17 6.31 -4.11 5.33
CA ALA A 17 6.15 -5.46 4.84
C ALA A 17 4.67 -5.87 4.82
N ALA A 18 3.92 -5.57 5.88
CA ALA A 18 2.50 -5.86 5.99
C ALA A 18 1.68 -5.11 4.94
N LEU A 19 1.91 -3.80 4.76
CA LEU A 19 1.20 -3.00 3.75
C LEU A 19 1.52 -3.47 2.33
N ALA A 20 2.79 -3.73 2.03
CA ALA A 20 3.19 -4.25 0.73
C ALA A 20 2.59 -5.64 0.45
N ALA A 21 2.61 -6.53 1.44
CA ALA A 21 2.02 -7.86 1.32
C ALA A 21 0.50 -7.79 1.12
N ALA A 22 -0.19 -6.86 1.79
CA ALA A 22 -1.63 -6.64 1.60
C ALA A 22 -1.95 -6.22 0.15
N PHE A 23 -1.23 -5.22 -0.39
CA PHE A 23 -1.40 -4.82 -1.79
C PHE A 23 -1.05 -5.94 -2.77
N LEU A 24 0.08 -6.64 -2.57
CA LEU A 24 0.47 -7.75 -3.44
C LEU A 24 -0.51 -8.91 -3.37
N SER A 25 -1.08 -9.20 -2.20
CA SER A 25 -2.10 -10.23 -2.04
C SER A 25 -3.38 -9.87 -2.80
N ALA A 26 -3.82 -8.60 -2.74
CA ALA A 26 -4.96 -8.12 -3.52
C ALA A 26 -4.70 -8.20 -5.03
N LEU A 27 -3.48 -7.87 -5.48
CA LEU A 27 -3.08 -8.04 -6.88
C LEU A 27 -3.09 -9.51 -7.29
N ALA A 28 -2.54 -10.39 -6.46
CA ALA A 28 -2.53 -11.83 -6.70
C ALA A 28 -3.95 -12.40 -6.82
N ASP A 29 -4.89 -11.89 -6.02
CA ASP A 29 -6.31 -12.26 -6.08
C ASP A 29 -6.94 -11.87 -7.43
N ARG A 30 -6.68 -10.64 -7.91
CA ARG A 30 -7.17 -10.14 -9.20
C ARG A 30 -6.61 -10.89 -10.41
N PHE A 31 -5.42 -11.43 -10.30
CA PHE A 31 -4.80 -12.25 -11.34
C PHE A 31 -5.08 -13.75 -11.18
N GLY A 32 -5.91 -14.14 -10.19
CA GLY A 32 -6.30 -15.54 -9.97
C GLY A 32 -5.21 -16.44 -9.39
N LEU A 33 -4.14 -15.87 -8.83
CA LEU A 33 -3.07 -16.64 -8.21
C LEU A 33 -3.52 -17.38 -6.93
N TRP A 34 -4.56 -16.87 -6.26
CA TRP A 34 -5.15 -17.50 -5.07
C TRP A 34 -6.23 -18.54 -5.39
N GLY A 35 -6.68 -18.62 -6.65
CA GLY A 35 -7.71 -19.55 -7.08
C GLY A 35 -8.87 -18.85 -7.79
N GLN A 36 -9.92 -19.62 -8.06
CA GLN A 36 -11.12 -19.14 -8.76
C GLN A 36 -12.01 -18.30 -7.84
N PRO A 37 -12.85 -17.41 -8.41
CA PRO A 37 -13.83 -16.65 -7.64
C PRO A 37 -14.69 -17.57 -6.76
N GLY A 38 -14.86 -17.21 -5.49
CA GLY A 38 -15.70 -17.97 -4.55
C GLY A 38 -15.07 -19.24 -3.97
N THR A 39 -13.78 -19.50 -4.22
CA THR A 39 -13.02 -20.59 -3.57
C THR A 39 -12.12 -20.05 -2.46
N ASN A 40 -11.88 -20.80 -1.37
CA ASN A 40 -10.84 -20.53 -0.36
C ASN A 40 -10.57 -19.04 0.01
N GLN A 41 -11.61 -18.29 0.44
CA GLN A 41 -11.49 -16.87 0.83
C GLN A 41 -10.99 -15.91 -0.28
N VAL A 42 -10.99 -16.34 -1.54
CA VAL A 42 -10.73 -15.51 -2.73
C VAL A 42 -11.85 -14.49 -2.88
N PHE A 43 -11.49 -13.22 -2.99
CA PHE A 43 -12.46 -12.11 -3.05
C PHE A 43 -12.99 -11.91 -4.48
N TRP A 44 -12.06 -11.85 -5.44
CA TRP A 44 -12.33 -11.61 -6.86
C TRP A 44 -11.92 -12.79 -7.72
N GLY A 45 -10.70 -13.31 -7.58
CA GLY A 45 -10.22 -14.49 -8.33
C GLY A 45 -9.95 -14.27 -9.82
N ASP A 46 -10.44 -13.18 -10.41
CA ASP A 46 -10.11 -12.75 -11.77
C ASP A 46 -10.37 -11.23 -11.93
N PHE A 47 -9.86 -10.67 -13.04
CA PHE A 47 -9.93 -9.23 -13.29
C PHE A 47 -11.33 -8.75 -13.72
N GLU A 48 -12.15 -9.62 -14.31
CA GLU A 48 -13.52 -9.30 -14.71
C GLU A 48 -14.41 -9.15 -13.47
N THR A 49 -14.36 -10.11 -12.55
CA THR A 49 -15.04 -10.06 -11.24
C THR A 49 -14.58 -8.84 -10.44
N PHE A 50 -13.28 -8.51 -10.45
CA PHE A 50 -12.79 -7.27 -9.86
C PHE A 50 -13.38 -6.02 -10.52
N THR A 51 -13.43 -5.97 -11.86
CA THR A 51 -13.98 -4.82 -12.59
C THR A 51 -15.47 -4.62 -12.28
N GLN A 52 -16.23 -5.73 -12.18
CA GLN A 52 -17.62 -5.69 -11.73
C GLN A 52 -17.75 -5.15 -10.30
N TYR A 53 -16.85 -5.55 -9.40
CA TYR A 53 -16.80 -5.00 -8.05
C TYR A 53 -16.44 -3.50 -8.03
N VAL A 54 -15.53 -3.03 -8.87
CA VAL A 54 -15.25 -1.59 -9.00
C VAL A 54 -16.51 -0.84 -9.47
N HIS A 55 -17.32 -1.43 -10.35
CA HIS A 55 -18.60 -0.84 -10.76
C HIS A 55 -19.59 -0.72 -9.59
N THR A 56 -19.65 -1.68 -8.67
CA THR A 56 -20.52 -1.57 -7.48
C THR A 56 -20.05 -0.45 -6.55
N LEU A 57 -18.74 -0.23 -6.45
CA LEU A 57 -18.14 0.83 -5.63
C LEU A 57 -18.18 2.22 -6.29
N ALA A 58 -18.39 2.28 -7.60
CA ALA A 58 -18.45 3.51 -8.36
C ALA A 58 -19.59 3.47 -9.40
N PRO A 59 -20.86 3.35 -8.97
CA PRO A 59 -22.00 3.19 -9.88
C PRO A 59 -22.28 4.43 -10.73
N TYR A 60 -21.65 5.56 -10.39
CA TYR A 60 -21.71 6.82 -11.13
C TYR A 60 -20.76 6.87 -12.34
N LEU A 61 -19.87 5.88 -12.52
CA LEU A 61 -18.99 5.79 -13.69
C LEU A 61 -19.62 4.98 -14.83
N PRO A 62 -19.47 5.42 -16.09
CA PRO A 62 -19.84 4.60 -17.24
C PRO A 62 -18.88 3.40 -17.39
N ALA A 63 -19.38 2.28 -17.94
CA ALA A 63 -18.63 1.02 -18.04
C ALA A 63 -17.21 1.15 -18.60
N ARG A 64 -16.99 2.01 -19.61
CA ARG A 64 -15.66 2.25 -20.20
C ARG A 64 -14.66 2.89 -19.23
N LEU A 65 -15.15 3.75 -18.33
CA LEU A 65 -14.31 4.38 -17.31
C LEU A 65 -14.05 3.44 -16.13
N VAL A 66 -14.96 2.51 -15.83
CA VAL A 66 -14.75 1.52 -14.76
C VAL A 66 -13.53 0.65 -15.04
N THR A 67 -13.38 0.14 -16.27
CA THR A 67 -12.18 -0.62 -16.64
C THR A 67 -10.91 0.23 -16.55
N ALA A 68 -10.97 1.49 -16.99
CA ALA A 68 -9.83 2.41 -16.89
C ALA A 68 -9.43 2.67 -15.42
N VAL A 69 -10.42 2.84 -14.53
CA VAL A 69 -10.19 3.00 -13.08
C VAL A 69 -9.66 1.71 -12.46
N ALA A 70 -10.18 0.54 -12.83
CA ALA A 70 -9.70 -0.76 -12.35
C ALA A 70 -8.23 -0.99 -12.74
N CYS A 71 -7.88 -0.71 -14.00
CA CYS A 71 -6.49 -0.73 -14.48
C CYS A 71 -5.61 0.30 -13.74
N GLY A 72 -6.11 1.53 -13.58
CA GLY A 72 -5.40 2.60 -12.89
C GLY A 72 -5.12 2.27 -11.42
N ALA A 73 -6.10 1.76 -10.70
CA ALA A 73 -5.97 1.30 -9.32
C ALA A 73 -4.92 0.19 -9.21
N THR A 74 -4.96 -0.79 -10.10
CA THR A 74 -3.98 -1.89 -10.17
C THR A 74 -2.57 -1.36 -10.42
N ALA A 75 -2.40 -0.42 -11.36
CA ALA A 75 -1.10 0.19 -11.62
C ALA A 75 -0.57 0.98 -10.41
N VAL A 76 -1.42 1.75 -9.75
CA VAL A 76 -1.07 2.49 -8.52
C VAL A 76 -0.65 1.53 -7.41
N GLU A 77 -1.40 0.45 -7.18
CA GLU A 77 -1.05 -0.55 -6.16
C GLU A 77 0.27 -1.27 -6.44
N ILE A 78 0.56 -1.60 -7.70
CA ILE A 78 1.86 -2.18 -8.10
C ILE A 78 3.00 -1.20 -7.79
N LEU A 79 2.83 0.08 -8.13
CA LEU A 79 3.83 1.12 -7.87
C LEU A 79 4.04 1.33 -6.37
N LEU A 80 2.96 1.43 -5.59
CA LEU A 80 3.02 1.65 -4.15
C LEU A 80 3.60 0.44 -3.41
N SER A 81 3.17 -0.78 -3.72
CA SER A 81 3.70 -2.00 -3.12
C SER A 81 5.19 -2.17 -3.40
N SER A 82 5.61 -1.95 -4.64
CA SER A 82 7.02 -1.98 -5.04
C SER A 82 7.83 -0.89 -4.31
N ALA A 83 7.31 0.33 -4.23
CA ALA A 83 7.98 1.43 -3.52
C ALA A 83 8.10 1.17 -2.01
N LEU A 84 7.08 0.58 -1.38
CA LEU A 84 7.09 0.20 0.04
C LEU A 84 8.12 -0.91 0.33
N LEU A 85 8.18 -1.93 -0.53
CA LEU A 85 9.16 -3.01 -0.43
C LEU A 85 10.59 -2.51 -0.58
N LEU A 86 10.86 -1.81 -1.69
CA LEU A 86 12.18 -1.26 -1.97
C LEU A 86 12.56 -0.14 -0.99
N GLY A 87 11.58 0.51 -0.37
CA GLY A 87 11.81 1.64 0.54
C GLY A 87 12.34 2.87 -0.18
N VAL A 88 11.82 3.15 -1.37
CA VAL A 88 12.15 4.32 -2.18
C VAL A 88 11.11 5.40 -1.92
N LYS A 89 11.55 6.62 -1.54
CA LYS A 89 10.66 7.73 -1.20
C LYS A 89 9.56 7.30 -0.23
N LEU A 90 9.96 6.59 0.82
CA LEU A 90 9.04 5.78 1.64
C LEU A 90 7.88 6.59 2.24
N ARG A 91 8.15 7.82 2.67
CA ARG A 91 7.13 8.73 3.20
C ARG A 91 6.04 9.06 2.17
N TRP A 92 6.42 9.27 0.91
CA TRP A 92 5.46 9.55 -0.17
C TRP A 92 4.71 8.29 -0.58
N ALA A 93 5.38 7.14 -0.64
CA ALA A 93 4.72 5.85 -0.89
C ALA A 93 3.69 5.52 0.20
N ALA A 94 4.03 5.78 1.47
CA ALA A 94 3.13 5.60 2.60
C ALA A 94 1.92 6.55 2.54
N LEU A 95 2.11 7.83 2.20
CA LEU A 95 1.00 8.77 1.97
C LEU A 95 0.11 8.36 0.80
N GLY A 96 0.70 7.94 -0.32
CA GLY A 96 -0.05 7.44 -1.47
C GLY A 96 -0.86 6.18 -1.14
N SER A 97 -0.29 5.28 -0.33
CA SER A 97 -0.98 4.09 0.17
C SER A 97 -2.15 4.45 1.08
N ALA A 98 -1.95 5.36 2.02
CA ALA A 98 -3.01 5.87 2.88
C ALA A 98 -4.14 6.51 2.06
N ALA A 99 -3.83 7.38 1.12
CA ALA A 99 -4.82 8.03 0.27
C ALA A 99 -5.63 7.00 -0.55
N THR A 100 -4.94 6.03 -1.16
CA THR A 100 -5.58 4.96 -1.95
C THR A 100 -6.52 4.12 -1.08
N LEU A 101 -6.05 3.69 0.11
CA LEU A 101 -6.84 2.90 1.05
C LEU A 101 -8.03 3.69 1.62
N VAL A 102 -7.88 4.99 1.88
CA VAL A 102 -8.99 5.85 2.34
C VAL A 102 -10.04 5.99 1.27
N VAL A 103 -9.66 6.29 0.01
CA VAL A 103 -10.60 6.38 -1.10
C VAL A 103 -11.35 5.05 -1.27
N PHE A 104 -10.63 3.93 -1.27
CA PHE A 104 -11.22 2.60 -1.36
C PHE A 104 -12.15 2.29 -0.19
N ALA A 105 -11.74 2.58 1.05
CA ALA A 105 -12.54 2.35 2.25
C ALA A 105 -13.82 3.20 2.25
N LEU A 106 -13.74 4.46 1.84
CA LEU A 106 -14.91 5.34 1.72
C LEU A 106 -15.86 4.84 0.64
N SER A 107 -15.35 4.41 -0.52
CA SER A 107 -16.17 3.79 -1.55
C SER A 107 -16.87 2.53 -1.04
N MET A 108 -16.17 1.64 -0.35
CA MET A 108 -16.79 0.46 0.30
C MET A 108 -17.84 0.87 1.32
N PHE A 109 -17.54 1.86 2.16
CA PHE A 109 -18.44 2.32 3.22
C PHE A 109 -19.78 2.82 2.67
N PHE A 110 -19.75 3.63 1.60
CA PHE A 110 -20.95 4.21 1.02
C PHE A 110 -21.73 3.25 0.11
N PHE A 111 -21.04 2.38 -0.63
CA PHE A 111 -21.67 1.58 -1.70
C PHE A 111 -21.76 0.08 -1.41
N ALA A 112 -20.86 -0.49 -0.61
CA ALA A 112 -20.88 -1.91 -0.24
C ALA A 112 -21.43 -2.16 1.18
N GLY A 113 -21.51 -1.11 2.02
CA GLY A 113 -22.02 -1.16 3.38
C GLY A 113 -20.97 -0.75 4.41
N PHE A 114 -21.43 -0.30 5.58
CA PHE A 114 -20.56 0.25 6.63
C PHE A 114 -19.63 -0.81 7.26
N GLU A 115 -20.05 -2.07 7.28
CA GLU A 115 -19.31 -3.18 7.89
C GLU A 115 -18.17 -3.67 6.98
N THR A 116 -18.38 -3.66 5.66
CA THR A 116 -17.42 -4.23 4.68
C THR A 116 -15.99 -3.68 4.82
N PRO A 117 -15.73 -2.35 4.87
CA PRO A 117 -14.38 -1.83 5.02
C PRO A 117 -13.79 -2.08 6.42
N LEU A 118 -14.63 -2.30 7.44
CA LEU A 118 -14.19 -2.63 8.80
C LEU A 118 -13.77 -4.10 8.89
N SER A 119 -14.57 -5.01 8.33
CA SER A 119 -14.27 -6.45 8.28
C SER A 119 -13.04 -6.74 7.42
N ALA A 120 -12.84 -5.98 6.34
CA ALA A 120 -11.61 -6.04 5.54
C ALA A 120 -10.42 -5.28 6.16
N SER A 121 -10.58 -4.67 7.34
CA SER A 121 -9.53 -3.91 8.05
C SER A 121 -8.87 -2.79 7.23
N VAL A 122 -9.58 -2.23 6.24
CA VAL A 122 -9.02 -1.25 5.30
C VAL A 122 -8.65 0.05 6.02
N PHE A 123 -9.49 0.50 6.96
CA PHE A 123 -9.20 1.67 7.79
C PHE A 123 -7.97 1.47 8.68
N SER A 124 -7.78 0.26 9.22
CA SER A 124 -6.59 -0.09 10.02
C SER A 124 -5.32 -0.05 9.17
N ALA A 125 -5.39 -0.57 7.94
CA ALA A 125 -4.28 -0.48 6.98
C ALA A 125 -3.98 0.98 6.59
N ALA A 126 -5.02 1.80 6.35
CA ALA A 126 -4.85 3.22 6.06
C ALA A 126 -4.18 3.99 7.22
N ALA A 127 -4.60 3.71 8.46
CA ALA A 127 -3.98 4.29 9.65
C ALA A 127 -2.51 3.87 9.80
N ALA A 128 -2.18 2.59 9.56
CA ALA A 128 -0.80 2.11 9.57
C ALA A 128 0.06 2.81 8.50
N ALA A 129 -0.49 3.04 7.30
CA ALA A 129 0.18 3.78 6.24
C ALA A 129 0.42 5.26 6.63
N LEU A 130 -0.55 5.93 7.26
CA LEU A 130 -0.37 7.30 7.77
C LEU A 130 0.69 7.36 8.87
N LEU A 131 0.67 6.43 9.83
CA LEU A 131 1.69 6.36 10.89
C LEU A 131 3.09 6.12 10.30
N LEU A 132 3.21 5.27 9.29
CA LEU A 132 4.46 5.05 8.58
C LEU A 132 4.96 6.32 7.86
N ALA A 133 4.05 7.11 7.28
CA ALA A 133 4.38 8.39 6.66
C ALA A 133 4.81 9.47 7.67
N LEU A 134 4.27 9.42 8.89
CA LEU A 134 4.55 10.35 9.98
C LEU A 134 5.74 9.91 10.85
N ALA A 135 6.29 8.71 10.62
CA ALA A 135 7.41 8.19 11.41
C ALA A 135 8.62 9.14 11.38
N PRO A 136 9.34 9.32 12.51
CA PRO A 136 10.45 10.27 12.59
C PRO A 136 11.58 9.98 11.58
N PRO A 137 12.25 11.01 11.04
CA PRO A 137 13.43 10.82 10.20
C PRO A 137 14.53 10.08 10.99
N GLY A 138 15.09 9.02 10.41
CA GLY A 138 16.04 8.10 11.06
C GLY A 138 15.41 6.81 11.63
N SER A 139 14.08 6.68 11.61
CA SER A 139 13.38 5.43 11.97
C SER A 139 13.44 4.37 10.85
N TYR A 140 13.90 4.75 9.66
CA TYR A 140 13.86 3.91 8.46
C TYR A 140 15.17 3.16 8.23
N ALA A 141 15.60 2.36 9.21
CA ALA A 141 16.92 1.70 9.22
C ALA A 141 17.20 0.77 8.02
N ALA A 142 16.17 0.32 7.31
CA ALA A 142 16.26 -0.52 6.11
C ALA A 142 15.55 0.11 4.90
N SER A 143 15.70 1.42 4.69
CA SER A 143 15.24 2.11 3.47
C SER A 143 16.42 2.40 2.54
N LEU A 144 16.19 2.29 1.23
CA LEU A 144 17.20 2.70 0.23
C LEU A 144 17.51 4.20 0.35
N ASP A 145 16.53 5.00 0.79
CA ASP A 145 16.71 6.42 1.10
C ASP A 145 17.85 6.64 2.13
N HIS A 146 17.89 5.84 3.21
CA HIS A 146 18.95 5.92 4.22
C HIS A 146 20.32 5.48 3.69
N LEU A 147 20.37 4.48 2.81
CA LEU A 147 21.61 4.03 2.17
C LEU A 147 22.17 5.07 1.18
N TYR A 148 21.29 5.82 0.50
CA TYR A 148 21.71 6.89 -0.40
C TYR A 148 22.26 8.10 0.38
N GLU A 149 21.61 8.50 1.48
CA GLU A 149 22.07 9.60 2.35
C GLU A 149 23.39 9.27 3.06
N SER A 150 23.58 8.04 3.56
CA SER A 150 24.85 7.66 4.21
C SER A 150 26.03 7.72 3.24
N ARG A 151 25.83 7.25 2.00
CA ARG A 151 26.86 7.23 0.94
C ARG A 151 27.23 8.62 0.44
N THR A 152 26.29 9.55 0.40
CA THR A 152 26.55 10.94 0.00
C THR A 152 27.29 11.71 1.09
N LYS A 153 26.96 11.48 2.38
CA LYS A 153 27.69 12.05 3.52
C LYS A 153 29.15 11.60 3.58
N GLU A 154 29.42 10.30 3.41
CA GLU A 154 30.80 9.77 3.39
C GLU A 154 31.64 10.36 2.25
N ARG A 155 31.08 10.48 1.04
CA ARG A 155 31.78 11.09 -0.11
C ARG A 155 32.08 12.57 0.09
N GLY A 156 31.23 13.30 0.80
CA GLY A 156 31.44 14.72 1.13
C GLY A 156 32.44 14.98 2.27
N SER A 157 32.70 13.99 3.13
CA SER A 157 33.76 14.05 4.15
C SER A 157 35.13 13.81 3.53
N LYS A 158 35.25 12.77 2.70
CA LYS A 158 36.52 12.37 2.07
C LYS A 158 37.08 13.36 1.03
N LYS A 159 36.30 14.38 0.65
CA LYS A 159 36.71 15.44 -0.29
C LYS A 159 37.20 16.71 0.43
N ARG A 160 37.14 16.73 1.77
CA ARG A 160 37.57 17.85 2.63
C ARG A 160 38.82 17.54 3.45
N ASP A 161 39.36 16.33 3.30
CA ASP A 161 40.66 15.88 3.78
C ASP A 161 41.62 15.76 2.59
#